data_AF-A0A2E9QGB5-F1
#
_entry.id   AF-A0A2E9QGB5-F1
#
_cell.length_a   1.000
_cell.length_b   1.000
_cell.length_c   1.000
_cell.angle_alpha   90.00
_cell.angle_beta   90.00
_cell.angle_gamma   90.00
#
_symmetry.space_group_name_H-M   'P 1'
#
loop_
_entity.id
_entity.type
_entity.pdbx_description
1 polymer ?
#
loop_
_entity_poly.entity_id
_entity_poly.type
_entity_poly.pdbx_seq_one_letter_code
_entity_poly.pdbx_strand_id
1 'polypeptide(L)'
;MKFNVKIIATAFVLAGAMAIIPLTGKPGQGPGGPGAQGQGPCMQDMKRICPNAKTRQERRQCMKQNKSQFSQACQQRMQQMRNQMKNMHEACAEDRAKFCEGVQPGQGRMRDCYLKHQNELSQQCKDALPPGFLNRNPPPEVESGDPE
;
A
#
# COMPACT_ATOMS: atom_id res chain seq x y z
N MET A 1 -60.81 10.43 -19.16
CA MET A 1 -61.86 9.39 -19.15
C MET A 1 -61.29 8.14 -18.48
N LYS A 2 -62.00 7.61 -17.48
CA LYS A 2 -61.66 6.42 -16.69
C LYS A 2 -62.13 5.17 -17.44
N PHE A 3 -61.28 4.15 -17.59
CA PHE A 3 -61.74 2.78 -17.83
C PHE A 3 -60.99 1.81 -16.94
N ASN A 4 -61.79 0.95 -16.33
CA ASN A 4 -61.58 0.30 -15.05
C ASN A 4 -60.82 -1.03 -15.15
N VAL A 5 -60.10 -1.29 -14.07
CA VAL A 5 -59.60 -2.59 -13.62
C VAL A 5 -60.74 -3.62 -13.54
N LYS A 6 -60.58 -4.77 -14.22
CA LYS A 6 -61.18 -6.06 -13.84
C LYS A 6 -60.41 -7.24 -14.45
N ILE A 7 -59.51 -7.79 -13.65
CA ILE A 7 -59.35 -9.22 -13.36
C ILE A 7 -59.48 -10.18 -14.55
N ILE A 8 -58.34 -10.68 -15.04
CA ILE A 8 -58.21 -12.10 -15.40
C ILE A 8 -56.92 -12.60 -14.78
N ALA A 9 -57.09 -13.36 -13.71
CA ALA A 9 -56.04 -14.17 -13.13
C ALA A 9 -55.71 -15.31 -14.12
N THR A 10 -54.55 -15.24 -14.76
CA THR A 10 -53.91 -16.43 -15.34
C THR A 10 -52.48 -16.47 -14.84
N ALA A 11 -52.25 -17.36 -13.88
CA ALA A 11 -50.94 -17.73 -13.39
C ALA A 11 -50.09 -18.23 -14.57
N PHE A 12 -49.07 -17.46 -14.94
CA PHE A 12 -47.94 -17.98 -15.69
C PHE A 12 -46.77 -18.14 -14.73
N VAL A 13 -46.72 -19.32 -14.10
CA VAL A 13 -45.50 -19.83 -13.47
C VAL A 13 -44.55 -20.19 -14.62
N LEU A 14 -43.73 -19.22 -15.02
CA LEU A 14 -42.52 -19.52 -15.78
C LEU A 14 -41.39 -19.74 -14.77
N ALA A 15 -41.22 -21.01 -14.40
CA ALA A 15 -39.99 -21.49 -13.77
C ALA A 15 -38.84 -21.29 -14.77
N GLY A 16 -38.15 -20.16 -14.64
CA GLY A 16 -37.05 -19.76 -15.51
C GLY A 16 -35.88 -19.20 -14.71
N ALA A 17 -34.97 -20.10 -14.35
CA ALA A 17 -33.55 -19.90 -14.01
C ALA A 17 -33.15 -18.66 -13.17
N MET A 18 -33.09 -18.83 -11.85
CA MET A 18 -32.12 -18.13 -11.00
C MET A 18 -31.29 -19.14 -10.23
N ALA A 19 -30.35 -19.77 -10.93
CA ALA A 19 -29.25 -20.46 -10.27
C ALA A 19 -28.31 -19.38 -9.71
N ILE A 20 -28.35 -19.26 -8.40
CA ILE A 20 -27.52 -18.39 -7.56
C ILE A 20 -26.07 -18.73 -7.88
N ILE A 21 -25.34 -17.82 -8.54
CA ILE A 21 -23.89 -17.92 -8.68
C ILE A 21 -23.34 -17.74 -7.25
N PRO A 22 -22.76 -18.75 -6.59
CA PRO A 22 -22.01 -18.48 -5.39
C PRO A 22 -20.84 -17.60 -5.81
N LEU A 23 -20.84 -16.35 -5.33
CA LEU A 23 -19.66 -15.50 -5.35
C LEU A 23 -18.61 -16.16 -4.44
N THR A 24 -17.93 -17.17 -4.97
CA THR A 24 -16.73 -17.71 -4.33
C THR A 24 -15.72 -16.57 -4.28
N GLY A 25 -15.40 -16.18 -3.05
CA GLY A 25 -14.64 -14.99 -2.74
C GLY A 25 -13.33 -14.91 -3.51
N LYS A 26 -13.03 -13.70 -3.97
CA LYS A 26 -11.76 -13.28 -4.58
C LYS A 26 -10.56 -13.74 -3.73
N PRO A 27 -9.56 -14.43 -4.31
CA PRO A 27 -8.34 -14.76 -3.58
C PRO A 27 -7.57 -13.50 -3.17
N GLY A 28 -7.50 -13.30 -1.85
CA GLY A 28 -6.34 -12.82 -1.09
C GLY A 28 -5.71 -11.47 -1.47
N GLN A 29 -5.91 -10.45 -0.63
CA GLN A 29 -4.81 -9.66 -0.06
C GLN A 29 -5.35 -8.60 0.91
N GLY A 30 -5.38 -8.96 2.19
CA GLY A 30 -5.44 -8.02 3.31
C GLY A 30 -4.05 -7.47 3.67
N PRO A 31 -3.97 -6.52 4.62
CA PRO A 31 -2.79 -5.70 4.85
C PRO A 31 -1.65 -6.55 5.39
N GLY A 32 -0.49 -6.49 4.71
CA GLY A 32 0.68 -7.28 5.06
C GLY A 32 1.12 -7.09 6.51
N GLY A 33 1.13 -8.20 7.26
CA GLY A 33 1.74 -8.34 8.58
C GLY A 33 3.25 -8.61 8.54
N PRO A 34 3.88 -8.84 9.70
CA PRO A 34 5.32 -8.76 9.90
C PRO A 34 6.06 -9.90 9.18
N GLY A 35 7.13 -9.55 8.44
CA GLY A 35 7.96 -10.51 7.71
C GLY A 35 7.92 -10.38 6.19
N ALA A 36 7.77 -9.16 5.64
CA ALA A 36 7.74 -8.89 4.21
C ALA A 36 9.02 -9.33 3.47
N GLN A 37 9.09 -10.62 3.13
CA GLN A 37 10.07 -11.24 2.24
C GLN A 37 9.77 -10.84 0.79
N GLY A 38 9.89 -9.55 0.46
CA GLY A 38 9.98 -9.01 -0.91
C GLY A 38 8.79 -9.22 -1.87
N GLN A 39 7.91 -10.19 -1.63
CA GLN A 39 6.87 -10.70 -2.51
C GLN A 39 5.56 -9.98 -2.23
N GLY A 40 5.55 -8.67 -2.51
CA GLY A 40 4.31 -7.90 -2.53
C GLY A 40 3.58 -8.04 -3.87
N PRO A 41 2.29 -7.62 -3.94
CA PRO A 41 1.50 -7.63 -5.18
C PRO A 41 2.14 -6.86 -6.34
N CYS A 42 3.11 -5.99 -6.04
CA CYS A 42 3.82 -5.19 -7.04
C CYS A 42 5.00 -5.90 -7.72
N MET A 43 5.49 -7.05 -7.22
CA MET A 43 6.74 -7.62 -7.74
C MET A 43 6.64 -8.01 -9.22
N GLN A 44 5.55 -8.66 -9.62
CA GLN A 44 5.36 -9.11 -11.01
C GLN A 44 5.17 -7.91 -11.94
N ASP A 45 4.36 -6.94 -11.53
CA ASP A 45 4.14 -5.70 -12.28
C ASP A 45 5.43 -4.92 -12.47
N MET A 46 6.28 -4.84 -11.45
CA MET A 46 7.57 -4.16 -11.55
C MET A 46 8.48 -4.77 -12.63
N LYS A 47 8.55 -6.11 -12.71
CA LYS A 47 9.36 -6.80 -13.73
C LYS A 47 8.83 -6.54 -15.15
N ARG A 48 7.50 -6.48 -15.30
CA ARG A 48 6.83 -6.30 -16.59
C ARG A 48 6.81 -4.85 -17.06
N ILE A 49 6.54 -3.90 -16.17
CA ILE A 49 6.30 -2.49 -16.47
C ILE A 49 7.59 -1.67 -16.38
N CYS A 50 8.48 -2.02 -15.46
CA CYS A 50 9.72 -1.29 -15.19
C CYS A 50 10.98 -2.17 -15.34
N PRO A 51 11.17 -2.89 -16.47
CA PRO A 51 12.27 -3.85 -16.63
C PRO A 51 13.66 -3.18 -16.58
N ASN A 52 13.75 -1.91 -16.99
CA ASN A 52 15.02 -1.19 -17.11
C ASN A 52 15.34 -0.30 -15.89
N ALA A 53 14.48 -0.29 -14.87
CA ALA A 53 14.67 0.54 -13.70
C ALA A 53 15.64 -0.10 -12.70
N LYS A 54 16.92 0.18 -12.87
CA LYS A 54 18.04 -0.40 -12.10
C LYS A 54 18.22 0.31 -10.76
N THR A 55 18.14 1.63 -10.75
CA THR A 55 18.32 2.45 -9.54
C THR A 55 17.02 2.65 -8.78
N ARG A 56 17.13 3.02 -7.50
CA ARG A 56 15.95 3.38 -6.68
C ARG A 56 15.19 4.56 -7.29
N GLN A 57 15.90 5.53 -7.89
CA GLN A 57 15.30 6.70 -8.51
C GLN A 57 14.54 6.33 -9.78
N GLU A 58 15.14 5.54 -10.67
CA GLU A 58 14.50 5.04 -11.89
C GLU A 58 13.23 4.25 -11.56
N ARG A 59 13.29 3.37 -10.54
CA ARG A 59 12.11 2.62 -10.10
C ARG A 59 10.99 3.55 -9.63
N ARG A 60 11.31 4.57 -8.85
CA ARG A 60 10.32 5.57 -8.38
C ARG A 60 9.71 6.33 -9.54
N GLN A 61 10.53 6.77 -10.48
CA GLN A 61 10.06 7.50 -11.64
C GLN A 61 9.17 6.64 -12.53
N CYS A 62 9.60 5.41 -12.84
CA CYS A 62 8.82 4.47 -13.61
C CYS A 62 7.47 4.15 -12.95
N MET A 63 7.45 3.84 -11.65
CA MET A 63 6.19 3.61 -10.91
C MET A 63 5.27 4.83 -10.94
N LYS A 64 5.82 6.04 -10.83
CA LYS A 64 5.03 7.29 -10.89
C LYS A 64 4.38 7.47 -12.27
N GLN A 65 5.14 7.26 -13.34
CA GLN A 65 4.67 7.43 -14.71
C GLN A 65 3.69 6.35 -15.15
N ASN A 66 3.88 5.11 -14.68
CA ASN A 66 3.12 3.96 -15.15
C ASN A 66 2.06 3.49 -14.14
N LYS A 67 1.72 4.28 -13.13
CA LYS A 67 0.86 3.89 -11.99
C LYS A 67 -0.42 3.15 -12.40
N SER A 68 -1.09 3.58 -13.47
CA SER A 68 -2.33 2.96 -13.98
C SER A 68 -2.13 1.61 -14.65
N GLN A 69 -0.91 1.27 -15.10
CA GLN A 69 -0.58 0.00 -15.76
C GLN A 69 -0.29 -1.13 -14.76
N PHE A 70 -0.09 -0.80 -13.48
CA PHE A 70 0.07 -1.77 -12.40
C PHE A 70 -1.27 -2.46 -12.09
N SER A 71 -1.21 -3.68 -11.58
CA SER A 71 -2.39 -4.40 -11.11
C SER A 71 -3.14 -3.62 -10.03
N GLN A 72 -4.45 -3.85 -9.94
CA GLN A 72 -5.28 -3.25 -8.90
C GLN A 72 -4.73 -3.52 -7.49
N ALA A 73 -4.25 -4.74 -7.24
CA ALA A 73 -3.65 -5.12 -5.97
C ALA A 73 -2.38 -4.30 -5.67
N CYS A 74 -1.51 -4.09 -6.67
CA CYS A 74 -0.35 -3.23 -6.49
C CYS A 74 -0.73 -1.76 -6.27
N GLN A 75 -1.70 -1.24 -7.03
CA GLN A 75 -2.20 0.13 -6.86
C GLN A 75 -2.77 0.38 -5.45
N GLN A 76 -3.56 -0.56 -4.95
CA GLN A 76 -4.10 -0.53 -3.59
C GLN A 76 -2.99 -0.57 -2.55
N ARG A 77 -2.00 -1.46 -2.70
CA ARG A 77 -0.84 -1.51 -1.82
C ARG A 77 -0.07 -0.18 -1.81
N MET A 78 0.14 0.44 -2.97
CA MET A 78 0.80 1.75 -3.06
C MET A 78 -0.02 2.86 -2.40
N GLN A 79 -1.35 2.84 -2.51
CA GLN A 79 -2.21 3.80 -1.80
C GLN A 79 -2.15 3.59 -0.29
N GLN A 80 -2.23 2.34 0.18
CA GLN A 80 -2.14 2.01 1.60
C GLN A 80 -0.81 2.49 2.18
N MET A 81 0.32 2.22 1.51
CA MET A 81 1.61 2.69 1.97
C MET A 81 1.70 4.23 1.98
N ARG A 82 1.11 4.92 0.99
CA ARG A 82 1.08 6.39 0.99
C ARG A 82 0.29 6.94 2.18
N ASN A 83 -0.86 6.36 2.49
CA ASN A 83 -1.68 6.77 3.62
C ASN A 83 -0.95 6.49 4.95
N GLN A 84 -0.33 5.32 5.08
CA GLN A 84 0.44 4.98 6.28
C GLN A 84 1.61 5.95 6.51
N MET A 85 2.36 6.29 5.45
CA MET A 85 3.48 7.23 5.56
C MET A 85 3.01 8.66 5.86
N LYS A 86 1.87 9.07 5.31
CA LYS A 86 1.24 10.36 5.63
C LYS A 86 0.87 10.40 7.12
N ASN A 87 0.15 9.39 7.60
CA ASN A 87 -0.26 9.31 9.01
C ASN A 87 0.94 9.32 9.95
N MET A 88 2.00 8.56 9.64
CA MET A 88 3.26 8.58 10.39
C MET A 88 3.90 9.98 10.38
N HIS A 89 3.92 10.65 9.24
CA HIS A 89 4.52 11.98 9.12
C HIS A 89 3.80 13.04 9.97
N GLU A 90 2.47 12.98 10.01
CA GLU A 90 1.62 13.85 10.82
C GLU A 90 1.75 13.51 12.32
N ALA A 91 1.62 12.24 12.68
CA ALA A 91 1.73 11.77 14.07
C ALA A 91 3.10 12.05 14.70
N CYS A 92 4.18 11.95 13.93
CA CYS A 92 5.54 12.19 14.38
C CYS A 92 6.03 13.62 14.11
N ALA A 93 5.15 14.59 13.85
CA ALA A 93 5.57 15.95 13.48
C ALA A 93 6.38 16.64 14.58
N GLU A 94 5.90 16.59 15.82
CA GLU A 94 6.56 17.19 16.98
C GLU A 94 7.86 16.46 17.33
N ASP A 95 7.83 15.13 17.39
CA ASP A 95 9.03 14.32 17.63
C ASP A 95 10.10 14.56 16.57
N ARG A 96 9.71 14.67 15.29
CA ARG A 96 10.64 14.98 14.20
C ARG A 96 11.25 16.36 14.37
N ALA A 97 10.46 17.38 14.70
CA ALA A 97 10.96 18.73 14.91
C ALA A 97 11.91 18.80 16.11
N LYS A 98 11.62 18.04 17.17
CA LYS A 98 12.42 18.04 18.40
C LYS A 98 13.72 17.26 18.29
N PHE A 99 13.68 16.08 17.67
CA PHE A 99 14.81 15.13 17.71
C PHE A 99 15.54 15.00 16.37
N CYS A 100 14.87 15.28 15.26
CA CYS A 100 15.35 14.97 13.91
C CYS A 100 15.33 16.19 12.97
N GLU A 101 15.44 17.39 13.52
CA GLU A 101 15.56 18.61 12.73
C GLU A 101 16.79 18.53 11.81
N GLY A 102 16.63 18.98 10.55
CA GLY A 102 17.71 18.95 9.57
C GLY A 102 18.05 17.57 8.98
N VAL A 103 17.43 16.48 9.47
CA VAL A 103 17.67 15.14 8.90
C VAL A 103 17.08 15.05 7.49
N GLN A 104 17.97 14.89 6.51
CA GLN A 104 17.57 14.79 5.11
C GLN A 104 16.82 13.47 4.83
N PRO A 105 15.64 13.50 4.16
CA PRO A 105 14.91 12.30 3.79
C PRO A 105 15.73 11.35 2.90
N GLY A 106 15.35 10.07 2.92
CA GLY A 106 16.00 9.03 2.11
C GLY A 106 17.09 8.26 2.86
N GLN A 107 17.62 7.21 2.22
CA GLN A 107 18.69 6.33 2.69
C GLN A 107 18.51 5.69 4.10
N GLY A 108 17.36 5.86 4.75
CA GLY A 108 17.13 5.33 6.10
C GLY A 108 17.43 6.32 7.23
N ARG A 109 18.03 7.49 6.95
CA ARG A 109 18.46 8.47 7.96
C ARG A 109 17.37 8.87 8.96
N MET A 110 16.15 9.12 8.48
CA MET A 110 15.00 9.43 9.35
C MET A 110 14.67 8.28 10.30
N ARG A 111 14.77 7.04 9.83
CA ARG A 111 14.58 5.86 10.68
C ARG A 111 15.68 5.76 11.71
N ASP A 112 16.92 6.04 11.34
CA ASP A 112 18.06 5.96 12.27
C ASP A 112 17.95 7.02 13.38
N CYS A 113 17.46 8.22 13.03
CA CYS A 113 17.14 9.23 14.02
C CYS A 113 16.03 8.76 14.99
N TYR A 114 14.91 8.24 14.47
CA TYR A 114 13.84 7.70 15.32
C TYR A 114 14.30 6.50 16.15
N LEU A 115 15.20 5.66 15.65
CA LEU A 115 15.78 4.56 16.42
C LEU A 115 16.61 5.09 17.59
N LYS A 116 17.46 6.09 17.36
CA LYS A 116 18.28 6.72 18.40
C LYS A 116 17.42 7.29 19.53
N HIS A 117 16.26 7.85 19.19
CA HIS A 117 15.32 8.47 20.13
C HIS A 117 14.11 7.59 20.45
N GLN A 118 14.14 6.28 20.17
CA GLN A 118 12.95 5.42 20.21
C GLN A 118 12.20 5.44 21.55
N ASN A 119 12.93 5.63 22.65
CA ASN A 119 12.34 5.68 24.00
C ASN A 119 11.70 7.04 24.28
N GLU A 120 12.17 8.10 23.62
CA GLU A 120 11.74 9.49 23.80
C GLU A 120 10.61 9.90 22.86
N LEU A 121 10.35 9.13 21.80
CA LEU A 121 9.23 9.37 20.90
C LEU A 121 7.89 9.31 21.65
N SER A 122 6.98 10.20 21.27
CA SER A 122 5.60 10.19 21.74
C SER A 122 4.90 8.85 21.44
N GLN A 123 3.91 8.49 22.25
CA GLN A 123 3.10 7.29 22.00
C GLN A 123 2.37 7.39 20.66
N GLN A 124 1.86 8.58 20.33
CA GLN A 124 1.20 8.85 19.05
C GLN A 124 2.13 8.54 17.86
N CYS A 125 3.40 8.95 17.91
CA CYS A 125 4.35 8.62 16.86
C CYS A 125 4.64 7.12 16.81
N LYS A 126 4.89 6.47 17.96
CA LYS A 126 5.16 5.03 18.07
C LYS A 126 4.03 4.19 17.43
N ASP A 127 2.77 4.53 17.72
CA ASP A 127 1.61 3.82 17.20
C ASP A 127 1.42 4.00 15.68
N ALA A 128 1.89 5.11 15.13
CA ALA A 128 1.81 5.39 13.71
C ALA A 128 2.97 4.78 12.88
N LEU A 129 4.01 4.24 13.53
CA LEU A 129 5.13 3.62 12.83
C LEU A 129 4.71 2.35 12.09
N PRO A 130 5.15 2.15 10.83
CA PRO A 130 4.87 0.91 10.12
C PRO A 130 5.59 -0.29 10.78
N PRO A 131 5.07 -1.51 10.61
CA PRO A 131 5.69 -2.71 11.15
C PRO A 131 7.16 -2.83 10.75
N GLY A 132 8.03 -3.08 11.73
CA GLY A 132 9.46 -3.22 11.52
C GLY A 132 10.20 -1.91 11.20
N PHE A 133 9.60 -0.75 11.41
CA PHE A 133 10.27 0.54 11.19
C PHE A 133 11.54 0.68 12.04
N LEU A 134 11.45 0.44 13.35
CA LEU A 134 12.60 0.51 14.27
C LEU A 134 13.44 -0.77 14.27
N ASN A 135 12.85 -1.92 13.94
CA ASN A 135 13.50 -3.23 14.08
C ASN A 135 13.98 -3.84 12.74
N ARG A 136 13.91 -3.09 11.63
CA ARG A 136 14.47 -3.57 10.36
C ARG A 136 15.99 -3.55 10.44
N ASN A 137 16.60 -4.72 10.30
CA ASN A 137 18.01 -4.81 9.96
C ASN A 137 18.24 -4.04 8.65
N PRO A 138 19.29 -3.20 8.57
CA PRO A 138 19.65 -2.58 7.31
C PRO A 138 19.85 -3.69 6.27
N PRO A 139 19.43 -3.49 5.01
CA PRO A 139 19.85 -4.41 3.96
C PRO A 139 21.39 -4.49 3.99
N PRO A 140 21.99 -5.67 3.75
CA PRO A 140 23.44 -5.74 3.57
C PRO A 140 23.84 -4.66 2.56
N GLU A 141 24.89 -3.91 2.88
CA GLU A 141 25.39 -2.80 2.06
C GLU A 141 25.45 -3.25 0.61
N VAL A 142 24.50 -2.77 -0.19
CA VAL A 142 24.58 -2.94 -1.63
C VAL A 142 25.61 -1.93 -2.02
N GLU A 143 26.86 -2.40 -2.16
CA GLU A 143 28.01 -1.66 -2.66
C GLU A 143 27.53 -0.71 -3.75
N SER A 144 27.39 0.55 -3.34
CA SER A 144 26.92 1.64 -4.18
C SER A 144 28.05 1.92 -5.15
N GLY A 145 28.04 1.21 -6.27
CA GLY A 145 28.76 1.62 -7.47
C GLY A 145 28.16 2.94 -7.97
N ASP A 146 28.49 4.01 -7.26
CA ASP A 146 28.49 5.37 -7.77
C ASP A 146 29.77 5.47 -8.63
N PRO A 147 29.67 5.67 -9.96
CA PRO A 147 30.85 6.02 -10.74
C PRO A 147 31.29 7.43 -10.33
N GLU A 148 32.52 7.54 -9.81
CA GLU A 148 33.30 8.80 -9.82
C GLU A 148 33.53 9.29 -11.25
#